data_AF-C6IXL4-F1
#
_entry.id   AF-C6IXL4-F1
#
_cell.length_a   1.000
_cell.length_b   1.000
_cell.length_c   1.000
_cell.angle_alpha   90.00
_cell.angle_beta   90.00
_cell.angle_gamma   90.00
#
_symmetry.space_group_name_H-M   'P 1'
#
loop_
_entity.id
_entity.type
_entity.pdbx_description
1 polymer ?
#
loop_
_entity_poly.entity_id
_entity_poly.type
_entity_poly.pdbx_seq_one_letter_code
_entity_poly.pdbx_strand_id
1 'polypeptide(L)'
;MMAMGKAKEPWFKEAEYWIQSYPELKRNLPPSPDLFTLHQFNRVDMIEQALSELNEEERKLLDLLYRQKKSYIAVSIAMHMSETTVYRAKIRLLYKLANRFGIESKIRERAQ
;
A
#
# COMPACT_ATOMS: atom_id res chain seq x y z
N MET A 1 -20.04 12.02 17.58
CA MET A 1 -20.62 11.65 16.27
C MET A 1 -19.50 11.50 15.27
N MET A 2 -19.12 10.26 14.93
CA MET A 2 -18.08 10.00 13.94
C MET A 2 -18.65 10.28 12.54
N ALA A 3 -18.10 11.27 11.84
CA ALA A 3 -18.46 11.55 10.47
C ALA A 3 -17.98 10.41 9.56
N MET A 4 -18.82 9.39 9.37
CA MET A 4 -18.76 8.51 8.21
C MET A 4 -19.16 9.32 6.97
N GLY A 5 -18.20 10.00 6.34
CA GLY A 5 -18.51 10.88 5.22
C GLY A 5 -17.29 11.34 4.44
N LYS A 6 -16.82 10.51 3.51
CA LYS A 6 -16.18 10.92 2.24
C LYS A 6 -15.06 11.97 2.33
N ALA A 7 -13.96 11.58 2.93
CA ALA A 7 -12.65 11.74 2.30
C ALA A 7 -11.89 10.44 2.56
N LYS A 8 -11.73 9.57 1.55
CA LYS A 8 -10.72 8.52 1.66
C LYS A 8 -9.41 9.27 1.86
N GLU A 9 -8.86 9.21 3.07
CA GLU A 9 -7.76 10.06 3.50
C GLU A 9 -6.66 10.04 2.42
N PRO A 10 -6.07 11.19 2.04
CA PRO A 10 -5.16 11.25 0.88
C PRO A 10 -4.04 10.21 0.92
N TRP A 11 -3.56 9.85 2.12
CA TRP A 11 -2.55 8.81 2.31
C TRP A 11 -3.00 7.43 1.84
N PHE A 12 -4.29 7.13 1.95
CA PHE A 12 -4.86 5.85 1.56
C PHE A 12 -4.72 5.62 0.06
N LYS A 13 -5.13 6.63 -0.72
CA LYS A 13 -5.05 6.58 -2.19
C LYS A 13 -3.61 6.55 -2.66
N GLU A 14 -2.73 7.32 -2.01
CA GLU A 14 -1.33 7.38 -2.38
C GLU A 14 -0.62 6.05 -2.06
N ALA A 15 -0.81 5.48 -0.87
CA ALA A 15 -0.25 4.16 -0.54
C ALA A 15 -0.77 3.07 -1.48
N GLU A 16 -2.07 3.09 -1.81
CA GLU A 16 -2.66 2.16 -2.77
C GLU A 16 -2.04 2.31 -4.17
N TYR A 17 -1.82 3.55 -4.64
CA TYR A 17 -1.15 3.82 -5.91
C TYR A 17 0.30 3.29 -5.92
N TRP A 18 1.06 3.50 -4.85
CA TRP A 18 2.44 3.02 -4.75
C TRP A 18 2.52 1.49 -4.82
N ILE A 19 1.62 0.78 -4.14
CA ILE A 19 1.57 -0.70 -4.18
C ILE A 19 1.22 -1.20 -5.59
N GLN A 20 0.25 -0.56 -6.26
CA GLN A 20 -0.18 -0.96 -7.60
C GLN A 20 0.87 -0.68 -8.67
N SER A 21 1.59 0.44 -8.56
CA SER A 21 2.61 0.85 -9.52
C SER A 21 3.97 0.17 -9.29
N TYR A 22 4.22 -0.36 -8.09
CA TYR A 22 5.50 -0.98 -7.72
C TYR A 22 6.06 -1.99 -8.75
N PRO A 23 5.29 -2.96 -9.28
CA PRO A 23 5.83 -3.93 -10.23
C PRO A 23 6.36 -3.27 -11.50
N GLU A 24 5.68 -2.25 -12.01
CA GLU A 24 6.09 -1.50 -13.19
C GLU A 24 7.26 -0.58 -12.89
N LEU A 25 7.24 0.10 -11.73
CA LEU A 25 8.36 0.93 -11.26
C LEU A 25 9.65 0.12 -11.18
N LYS A 26 9.59 -1.06 -10.56
CA LYS A 26 10.74 -1.96 -10.45
C LYS A 26 11.23 -2.44 -11.82
N ARG A 27 10.32 -2.81 -12.72
CA ARG A 27 10.67 -3.29 -14.07
C ARG A 27 11.34 -2.22 -14.92
N ASN A 28 10.94 -0.95 -14.74
CA ASN A 28 11.43 0.17 -15.52
C ASN A 28 12.66 0.85 -14.91
N LEU A 29 13.18 0.37 -13.78
CA LEU A 29 14.44 0.88 -13.23
C LEU A 29 15.58 0.61 -14.22
N PRO A 30 16.47 1.59 -14.45
CA PRO A 30 17.68 1.35 -15.21
C PRO A 30 18.60 0.34 -14.48
N PRO A 31 19.62 -0.22 -15.15
CA PRO A 31 20.54 -1.17 -14.52
C PRO A 31 21.33 -0.59 -13.33
N SER A 32 21.53 0.73 -13.30
CA SER A 32 22.26 1.42 -12.24
C SER A 32 21.68 2.81 -11.99
N PRO A 33 21.73 3.32 -10.74
CA PRO A 33 21.27 4.66 -10.42
C PRO A 33 22.19 5.73 -11.01
N ASP A 34 21.59 6.83 -11.44
CA ASP A 34 22.26 8.08 -11.79
C ASP A 34 21.62 9.27 -11.03
N LEU A 35 22.09 10.49 -11.30
CA LEU A 35 21.58 11.71 -10.66
C LEU A 35 20.08 11.94 -10.89
N PHE A 36 19.51 11.43 -11.98
CA PHE A 36 18.10 11.62 -12.33
C PHE A 36 17.21 10.50 -11.84
N THR A 37 17.76 9.31 -11.59
CA THR A 37 17.01 8.09 -11.28
C THR A 37 17.17 7.61 -9.85
N LEU A 38 18.14 8.13 -9.08
CA LEU A 38 18.38 7.77 -7.68
C LEU A 38 17.10 7.77 -6.82
N HIS A 39 16.22 8.75 -7.03
CA HIS A 39 14.95 8.83 -6.29
C HIS A 39 13.99 7.67 -6.58
N GLN A 40 14.08 7.06 -7.77
CA GLN A 40 13.28 5.89 -8.16
C GLN A 40 13.81 4.62 -7.49
N PHE A 41 15.14 4.46 -7.43
CA PHE A 41 15.77 3.38 -6.66
C PHE A 41 15.39 3.46 -5.19
N ASN A 42 15.57 4.63 -4.56
CA ASN A 42 15.19 4.84 -3.17
C ASN A 42 13.71 4.53 -2.92
N ARG A 43 12.82 4.86 -3.88
CA ARG A 43 11.40 4.53 -3.80
C ARG A 43 11.16 3.02 -3.85
N VAL A 44 11.79 2.32 -4.79
CA VAL A 44 11.66 0.86 -4.93
C VAL A 44 12.19 0.16 -3.69
N ASP A 45 13.37 0.54 -3.20
CA ASP A 45 13.98 -0.02 -1.97
C ASP A 45 13.07 0.16 -0.76
N MET A 46 12.49 1.36 -0.59
CA MET A 46 11.54 1.62 0.50
C MET A 46 10.27 0.76 0.40
N ILE A 47 9.76 0.55 -0.82
CA ILE A 47 8.61 -0.35 -1.02
C ILE A 47 8.98 -1.79 -0.68
N GLU A 48 10.13 -2.27 -1.15
CA GLU A 48 10.59 -3.64 -0.89
C GLU A 48 10.80 -3.92 0.59
N GLN A 49 11.44 -2.99 1.29
CA GLN A 49 11.62 -3.09 2.73
C GLN A 49 10.26 -3.16 3.44
N ALA A 50 9.33 -2.25 3.14
CA ALA A 50 8.01 -2.25 3.74
C ALA A 50 7.22 -3.55 3.46
N LEU A 51 7.35 -4.11 2.24
CA LEU A 51 6.72 -5.38 1.87
C LEU A 51 7.36 -6.58 2.58
N SER A 52 8.68 -6.55 2.85
CA SER A 52 9.37 -7.62 3.59
C SER A 52 8.94 -7.70 5.06
N GLU A 53 8.54 -6.58 5.66
CA GLU A 53 8.09 -6.46 7.05
C GLU A 53 6.62 -6.87 7.27
N LEU A 54 5.92 -7.23 6.19
CA LEU A 54 4.55 -7.73 6.30
C LEU A 54 4.55 -9.13 6.91
N ASN A 55 3.60 -9.38 7.81
CA ASN A 55 3.37 -10.72 8.31
C ASN A 55 2.67 -11.60 7.25
N GLU A 56 2.48 -12.88 7.54
CA GLU A 56 1.90 -13.82 6.58
C GLU A 56 0.46 -13.46 6.15
N GLU A 57 -0.39 -13.07 7.10
CA GLU A 57 -1.77 -12.66 6.83
C GLU A 57 -1.82 -11.39 5.96
N GLU A 58 -1.01 -10.39 6.29
CA GLU A 58 -0.86 -9.14 5.54
C GLU A 58 -0.36 -9.40 4.11
N ARG A 59 0.64 -10.27 3.95
CA ARG A 59 1.16 -10.68 2.64
C ARG A 59 0.08 -11.36 1.80
N LYS A 60 -0.69 -12.29 2.39
CA LYS A 60 -1.79 -12.97 1.72
C LYS A 60 -2.89 -11.99 1.31
N LEU A 61 -3.26 -11.06 2.20
CA LEU A 61 -4.25 -10.03 1.92
C LEU A 61 -3.81 -9.11 0.76
N LEU A 62 -2.55 -8.66 0.78
CA LEU A 62 -1.97 -7.82 -0.27
C LEU A 62 -1.98 -8.55 -1.62
N ASP A 63 -1.57 -9.81 -1.64
CA ASP A 63 -1.50 -10.61 -2.86
C ASP A 63 -2.87 -10.81 -3.49
N LEU A 64 -3.86 -11.21 -2.69
CA LEU A 64 -5.23 -11.39 -3.15
C LEU A 64 -5.85 -10.10 -3.69
N LEU A 65 -5.68 -8.97 -3.00
CA LEU A 65 -6.32 -7.70 -3.37
C LEU A 65 -5.63 -7.01 -4.55
N TYR A 66 -4.29 -6.98 -4.58
CA TYR A 66 -3.55 -6.11 -5.51
C TYR A 66 -2.87 -6.85 -6.65
N ARG A 67 -2.35 -8.05 -6.41
CA ARG A 67 -1.68 -8.84 -7.45
C ARG A 67 -2.68 -9.68 -8.23
N GLN A 68 -3.59 -10.34 -7.52
CA GLN A 68 -4.63 -11.17 -8.11
C GLN A 68 -5.93 -10.41 -8.41
N LYS A 69 -6.05 -9.16 -7.94
CA LYS A 69 -7.22 -8.28 -8.15
C LYS A 69 -8.56 -8.95 -7.78
N LYS A 70 -8.58 -9.75 -6.72
CA LYS A 70 -9.78 -10.44 -6.23
C LYS A 70 -10.76 -9.44 -5.61
N SER A 71 -12.06 -9.73 -5.73
CA SER A 71 -13.11 -8.98 -5.04
C SER A 71 -13.08 -9.22 -3.54
N TYR A 72 -13.65 -8.31 -2.74
CA TYR A 72 -13.76 -8.49 -1.28
C TYR A 72 -14.46 -9.80 -0.90
N ILE A 73 -15.46 -10.22 -1.67
CA ILE A 73 -16.17 -11.50 -1.48
C ILE A 73 -15.21 -12.69 -1.70
N ALA A 74 -14.40 -12.66 -2.75
CA ALA A 74 -13.44 -13.74 -3.00
C ALA A 74 -12.37 -13.80 -1.90
N VAL A 75 -11.91 -12.64 -1.41
CA VAL A 75 -10.94 -12.57 -0.31
C VAL A 75 -11.55 -13.04 1.02
N SER A 76 -12.80 -12.67 1.30
CA SER A 76 -13.51 -13.07 2.53
C SER A 76 -13.62 -14.60 2.62
N ILE A 77 -13.94 -15.25 1.50
CA ILE A 77 -13.95 -16.71 1.38
C ILE A 77 -12.54 -17.29 1.54
N ALA A 78 -11.55 -16.78 0.82
CA ALA A 78 -10.18 -17.33 0.80
C ALA A 78 -9.41 -17.17 2.14
N MET A 79 -9.82 -16.22 2.97
CA MET A 79 -9.22 -15.95 4.27
C MET A 79 -10.14 -16.30 5.45
N HIS A 80 -11.30 -16.93 5.20
CA HIS A 80 -12.27 -17.34 6.21
C HIS A 80 -12.64 -16.22 7.19
N MET A 81 -12.85 -15.00 6.68
CA MET A 81 -13.21 -13.83 7.49
C MET A 81 -14.35 -13.05 6.82
N SER A 82 -15.11 -12.28 7.59
CA SER A 82 -16.19 -11.46 7.02
C SER A 82 -15.65 -10.37 6.08
N GLU A 83 -16.45 -9.91 5.10
CA GLU A 83 -16.07 -8.80 4.22
C GLU A 83 -15.72 -7.52 4.99
N THR A 84 -16.43 -7.25 6.10
CA THR A 84 -16.12 -6.14 7.00
C THR A 84 -14.74 -6.29 7.63
N THR A 85 -14.36 -7.52 8.01
CA THR A 85 -13.02 -7.82 8.52
C THR A 85 -11.96 -7.63 7.45
N VAL A 86 -12.21 -8.08 6.20
CA VAL A 86 -11.31 -7.85 5.07
C VAL A 86 -11.10 -6.35 4.85
N TYR A 87 -12.17 -5.56 4.85
CA TYR A 87 -12.08 -4.12 4.70
C TYR A 87 -11.22 -3.49 5.80
N ARG A 88 -11.48 -3.82 7.08
CA ARG A 88 -10.70 -3.31 8.22
C ARG A 88 -9.24 -3.75 8.15
N ALA A 89 -8.96 -4.98 7.73
CA ALA A 89 -7.61 -5.48 7.54
C ALA A 89 -6.90 -4.72 6.41
N LYS A 90 -7.59 -4.45 5.29
CA LYS A 90 -7.07 -3.64 4.19
C LYS A 90 -6.70 -2.23 4.65
N ILE A 91 -7.58 -1.56 5.41
CA ILE A 91 -7.31 -0.23 5.96
C ILE A 91 -6.06 -0.25 6.84
N ARG A 92 -5.97 -1.22 7.78
CA ARG A 92 -4.80 -1.36 8.67
C ARG A 92 -3.50 -1.59 7.91
N LEU A 93 -3.54 -2.46 6.91
CA LEU A 93 -2.39 -2.74 6.04
C LEU A 93 -1.93 -1.49 5.30
N LEU A 94 -2.85 -0.77 4.66
CA LEU A 94 -2.52 0.45 3.93
C LEU A 94 -2.03 1.57 4.85
N TYR A 95 -2.55 1.66 6.07
CA TYR A 95 -2.06 2.60 7.07
C TYR A 95 -0.61 2.28 7.46
N LYS A 96 -0.32 1.01 7.77
CA LYS A 96 1.05 0.53 8.06
C LYS A 96 2.01 0.87 6.92
N LEU A 97 1.60 0.59 5.68
CA LEU A 97 2.41 0.86 4.49
C LEU A 97 2.59 2.36 4.24
N ALA A 98 1.53 3.17 4.37
CA ALA A 98 1.61 4.63 4.24
C ALA A 98 2.62 5.25 5.20
N ASN A 99 2.68 4.74 6.44
CA ASN A 99 3.62 5.19 7.45
C ASN A 99 5.04 4.81 7.09
N ARG A 100 5.26 3.59 6.59
CA ARG A 100 6.57 3.15 6.10
C ARG A 100 7.02 3.90 4.86
N PHE A 101 6.10 4.31 3.99
CA PHE A 101 6.40 5.13 2.81
C PHE A 101 6.66 6.61 3.15
N GLY A 102 6.47 7.03 4.40
CA GLY A 102 6.54 8.43 4.81
C GLY A 102 5.47 9.31 4.14
N ILE A 103 4.33 8.73 3.77
CA ILE A 103 3.21 9.45 3.13
C ILE A 103 2.40 10.20 4.18
N GLU A 104 2.14 9.59 5.34
CA GLU A 104 1.36 10.22 6.41
C GLU A 104 2.02 11.51 6.94
N SER A 105 3.35 11.49 7.16
CA SER A 105 4.09 12.68 7.60
C SER A 105 4.02 13.82 6.58
N LYS A 106 4.25 13.52 5.29
CA LYS A 106 4.20 14.51 4.21
C LYS A 106 2.81 15.14 4.05
N ILE A 107 1.74 14.40 4.27
CA ILE A 107 0.37 14.93 4.18
C ILE A 107 0.06 15.82 5.38
N ARG A 108 0.52 15.46 6.58
CA ARG A 108 0.36 16.29 7.78
C ARG A 108 1.13 17.61 7.66
N GLU A 109 2.36 17.58 7.15
CA GLU A 109 3.17 18.78 6.92
C GLU A 109 2.55 19.73 5.89
N ARG A 110 1.90 19.21 4.85
CA ARG A 110 1.22 20.01 3.81
C ARG A 110 -0.13 20.60 4.23
N ALA A 111 -0.69 20.11 5.34
CA ALA A 111 -1.98 20.57 5.87
C ALA A 111 -1.82 21.67 6.95
N GLN A 112 -0.57 22.00 7.32
CA GLN A 112 -0.21 23.13 8.17
C GLN A 112 0.10 24.36 7.31
#